data_AF-A0A6F8PXG6-F1
#
_entry.id   AF-A0A6F8PXG6-F1
#
_cell.length_a   1.000
_cell.length_b   1.000
_cell.length_c   1.000
_cell.angle_alpha   90.00
_cell.angle_beta   90.00
_cell.angle_gamma   90.00
#
_symmetry.space_group_name_H-M   'P 1'
#
loop_
_entity.id
_entity.type
_entity.pdbx_description
1 polymer ?
#
loop_
_entity_poly.entity_id
_entity_poly.type
_entity_poly.pdbx_seq_one_letter_code
_entity_poly.pdbx_strand_id
1 'polypeptide(L)'
;MGNTKVELSRGTQYLFRHMEKIELQNEQARQEKALAKKEMDFAQVERFFRQIKTQNIFIFTVGLNGKPESTILSKAIFSMNRVVKVYYSTSFDESKSGYLRILPDSAQQTILVERVHGYRGEPEFLYRSTDECHIIRWMIKWMLPRFDWSKTKLVNLDLYRMFIDQRERVLQKKLEESFENAEAHHK
;
A
#
# COMPACT_ATOMS: atom_id res chain seq x y z
N MET A 1 -16.35 -38.14 -54.85
CA MET A 1 -15.42 -37.00 -54.89
C MET A 1 -14.34 -37.26 -53.85
N GLY A 2 -13.08 -37.35 -54.30
CA GLY A 2 -11.97 -37.88 -53.51
C GLY A 2 -11.50 -36.92 -52.41
N ASN A 3 -11.27 -37.47 -51.21
CA ASN A 3 -10.54 -36.80 -50.14
C ASN A 3 -9.05 -36.80 -50.48
N THR A 4 -8.57 -35.74 -51.12
CA THR A 4 -7.14 -35.47 -51.26
C THR A 4 -6.55 -35.17 -49.89
N LYS A 5 -5.84 -36.13 -49.30
CA LYS A 5 -4.91 -35.88 -48.19
C LYS A 5 -3.81 -34.96 -48.72
N VAL A 6 -3.84 -33.70 -48.28
CA VAL A 6 -2.79 -32.74 -48.56
C VAL A 6 -1.54 -33.19 -47.81
N GLU A 7 -0.56 -33.74 -48.52
CA GLU A 7 0.76 -34.02 -47.95
C GLU A 7 1.49 -32.71 -47.71
N LEU A 8 1.65 -32.36 -46.43
CA LEU A 8 2.42 -31.20 -46.01
C LEU A 8 3.89 -31.39 -46.38
N SER A 9 4.46 -30.39 -47.06
CA SER A 9 5.87 -30.40 -47.41
C SER A 9 6.76 -30.53 -46.18
N ARG A 10 7.97 -31.10 -46.33
CA ARG A 10 8.93 -31.24 -45.21
C ARG A 10 9.24 -29.89 -44.53
N GLY A 11 9.26 -28.80 -45.29
CA GLY A 11 9.45 -27.45 -44.74
C GLY A 11 8.28 -27.01 -43.85
N THR A 12 7.05 -27.35 -44.23
CA THR A 12 5.86 -27.04 -43.45
C THR A 12 5.80 -27.87 -42.16
N GLN A 13 6.21 -29.13 -42.20
CA GLN A 13 6.33 -29.97 -41.01
C GLN A 13 7.41 -29.47 -40.04
N TYR A 14 8.54 -28.99 -40.56
CA TYR A 14 9.59 -28.40 -39.75
C TYR A 14 9.14 -27.09 -39.08
N LEU A 15 8.45 -26.23 -39.83
CA LEU A 15 7.86 -25.00 -39.29
C LEU A 15 6.89 -25.30 -38.15
N PHE A 16 5.99 -26.27 -38.30
CA PHE A 16 5.04 -26.64 -37.25
C PHE A 16 5.72 -27.19 -36.00
N ARG A 17 6.72 -28.08 -36.14
CA ARG A 17 7.50 -28.54 -34.96
C ARG A 17 8.25 -27.39 -34.26
N HIS A 18 8.73 -26.42 -35.03
CA HIS A 18 9.41 -25.25 -34.47
C HIS A 18 8.42 -24.34 -33.72
N MET A 19 7.22 -24.14 -34.28
CA MET A 19 6.13 -23.40 -33.64
C MET A 19 5.65 -24.08 -32.35
N GLU A 20 5.43 -25.40 -32.36
CA GLU A 20 5.06 -26.19 -31.18
C GLU A 20 6.12 -26.10 -30.08
N LYS A 21 7.41 -26.14 -30.45
CA LYS A 21 8.52 -25.98 -29.49
C LYS A 21 8.53 -24.57 -28.86
N ILE A 22 8.29 -23.52 -29.66
CA ILE A 22 8.19 -22.14 -29.17
C ILE A 22 6.96 -21.95 -28.29
N GLU A 23 5.83 -22.55 -28.65
CA GLU A 23 4.60 -22.51 -27.87
C GLU A 23 4.78 -23.18 -26.51
N LEU A 24 5.37 -24.38 -26.48
CA LEU A 24 5.67 -25.11 -25.25
C LEU A 24 6.62 -24.32 -24.33
N GLN A 25 7.65 -23.69 -24.91
CA GLN A 25 8.56 -22.80 -24.17
C GLN A 25 7.83 -21.55 -23.64
N ASN A 26 6.93 -20.98 -24.43
CA ASN A 26 6.11 -19.84 -24.00
C ASN A 26 5.10 -20.21 -22.92
N GLU A 27 4.58 -21.44 -22.94
CA GLU A 27 3.63 -21.95 -21.96
C GLU A 27 4.33 -22.27 -20.64
N GLN A 28 5.51 -22.90 -20.69
CA GLN A 28 6.38 -23.10 -19.52
C GLN A 28 6.81 -21.75 -18.91
N ALA A 29 7.24 -20.79 -19.73
CA ALA A 29 7.56 -19.44 -19.25
C ALA A 29 6.33 -18.69 -18.68
N ARG A 30 5.12 -18.97 -19.17
CA ARG A 30 3.87 -18.44 -18.60
C ARG A 30 3.52 -19.11 -17.27
N GLN A 31 3.72 -20.41 -17.15
CA GLN A 31 3.47 -21.16 -15.90
C GLN A 31 4.47 -20.77 -14.80
N GLU A 32 5.75 -20.59 -15.12
CA GLU A 32 6.77 -20.07 -14.19
C GLU A 32 6.45 -18.63 -13.76
N LYS A 33 5.99 -17.77 -14.69
CA LYS A 33 5.50 -16.42 -14.38
C LYS A 33 4.22 -16.40 -13.56
N ALA A 34 3.35 -17.41 -13.69
CA ALA A 34 2.14 -17.54 -12.88
C ALA A 34 2.46 -17.97 -11.44
N LEU A 35 3.44 -18.86 -11.25
CA LEU A 35 3.97 -19.25 -9.94
C LEU A 35 4.75 -18.11 -9.24
N ALA A 36 5.37 -17.19 -10.00
CA ALA A 36 6.03 -15.99 -9.47
C ALA A 36 5.08 -14.80 -9.18
N LYS A 37 3.82 -14.86 -9.62
CA LYS A 37 2.79 -13.82 -9.41
C LYS A 37 1.88 -14.14 -8.23
N LYS A 38 2.44 -14.39 -7.05
CA LYS A 38 1.64 -14.15 -5.86
C LYS A 38 1.39 -12.65 -5.80
N GLU A 39 0.13 -12.21 -5.90
CA GLU A 39 -0.20 -10.82 -5.64
C GLU A 39 0.22 -10.52 -4.20
N MET A 40 1.20 -9.63 -4.04
CA MET A 40 1.60 -9.11 -2.75
C MET A 40 0.38 -8.54 -2.04
N ASP A 41 0.17 -8.82 -0.76
CA ASP A 41 -0.88 -8.14 -0.01
C ASP A 41 -0.51 -6.66 0.17
N PHE A 42 -1.46 -5.78 -0.12
CA PHE A 42 -1.33 -4.33 0.02
C PHE A 42 -2.62 -3.70 0.61
N ALA A 43 -3.60 -4.54 0.93
CA ALA A 43 -4.93 -4.10 1.32
C ALA A 43 -4.92 -3.37 2.67
N GLN A 44 -4.07 -3.78 3.61
CA GLN A 44 -3.97 -3.12 4.91
C GLN A 44 -3.31 -1.76 4.80
N VAL A 45 -2.27 -1.61 3.95
CA VAL A 45 -1.64 -0.31 3.70
C VAL A 45 -2.66 0.65 3.09
N GLU A 46 -3.41 0.24 2.07
CA GLU A 46 -4.47 1.07 1.47
C GLU A 46 -5.57 1.42 2.48
N ARG A 47 -6.02 0.44 3.27
CA ARG A 47 -7.06 0.65 4.27
C ARG A 47 -6.62 1.65 5.33
N PHE A 48 -5.38 1.54 5.82
CA PHE A 48 -4.80 2.49 6.76
C PHE A 48 -4.81 3.91 6.19
N PHE A 49 -4.29 4.09 4.97
CA PHE A 49 -4.26 5.41 4.35
C PHE A 49 -5.66 5.97 4.05
N ARG A 50 -6.61 5.12 3.66
CA ARG A 50 -8.00 5.53 3.48
C ARG A 50 -8.63 5.99 4.79
N GLN A 51 -8.40 5.27 5.89
CA GLN A 51 -8.93 5.62 7.21
C GLN A 51 -8.36 6.94 7.73
N ILE A 52 -7.03 7.15 7.68
CA ILE A 52 -6.45 8.40 8.17
C ILE A 52 -6.81 9.59 7.28
N LYS A 53 -7.05 9.36 5.98
CA LYS A 53 -7.46 10.40 5.02
C LYS A 53 -8.83 11.02 5.36
N THR A 54 -9.72 10.27 6.02
CA THR A 54 -11.03 10.79 6.43
C THR A 54 -10.99 11.58 7.72
N GLN A 55 -9.87 11.55 8.45
CA GLN A 55 -9.71 12.25 9.71
C GLN A 55 -9.22 13.70 9.48
N ASN A 56 -9.63 14.60 10.37
CA ASN A 56 -9.16 15.99 10.39
C ASN A 56 -7.75 16.11 11.01
N ILE A 57 -6.79 15.40 10.42
CA ILE A 57 -5.37 15.44 10.81
C ILE A 57 -4.67 16.49 9.94
N PHE A 58 -3.91 17.37 10.56
CA PHE A 58 -3.10 18.39 9.90
C PHE A 58 -1.63 18.05 9.99
N ILE A 59 -0.89 18.24 8.90
CA ILE A 59 0.55 18.04 8.81
C ILE A 59 1.25 19.28 8.25
N PHE A 60 2.47 19.53 8.69
CA PHE A 60 3.35 20.52 8.10
C PHE A 60 3.94 19.98 6.79
N THR A 61 3.70 20.71 5.71
CA THR A 61 4.28 20.50 4.38
C THR A 61 5.02 21.75 3.95
N VAL A 62 5.98 21.63 3.04
CA VAL A 62 6.53 22.80 2.35
C VAL A 62 5.47 23.29 1.36
N GLY A 63 4.96 24.49 1.59
CA GLY A 63 3.95 25.12 0.75
C GLY A 63 4.53 25.77 -0.50
N LEU A 64 3.64 26.39 -1.30
CA LEU A 64 3.95 26.93 -2.63
C LEU A 64 5.04 28.01 -2.59
N ASN A 65 5.15 28.73 -1.47
CA ASN A 65 6.12 29.81 -1.25
C ASN A 65 7.44 29.33 -0.61
N GLY A 66 7.63 28.01 -0.47
CA GLY A 66 8.79 27.43 0.22
C GLY A 66 8.75 27.52 1.75
N LYS A 67 7.67 28.07 2.32
CA LYS A 67 7.46 28.16 3.77
C LYS A 67 6.69 26.93 4.29
N PRO A 68 6.91 26.52 5.55
CA PRO A 68 6.09 25.49 6.18
C PRO A 68 4.62 25.95 6.25
N GLU A 69 3.73 25.10 5.75
CA GLU A 69 2.29 25.31 5.77
C GLU A 69 1.61 24.11 6.40
N SER A 70 0.56 24.39 7.18
CA SER A 70 -0.24 23.36 7.83
C SER A 70 -1.38 22.93 6.90
N THR A 71 -1.24 21.73 6.36
CA THR A 71 -2.11 21.15 5.33
C THR A 71 -2.89 19.98 5.92
N ILE A 72 -4.19 19.90 5.62
CA ILE A 72 -4.99 18.73 5.98
C ILE A 72 -4.46 17.49 5.24
N LEU A 73 -4.22 16.41 5.97
CA LEU A 73 -3.64 15.17 5.48
C LEU A 73 -4.40 14.61 4.27
N SER A 74 -5.71 14.84 4.23
CA SER A 74 -6.57 14.43 3.12
C SER A 74 -6.19 15.00 1.76
N LYS A 75 -5.60 16.21 1.73
CA LYS A 75 -5.05 16.86 0.53
C LYS A 75 -3.63 16.39 0.21
N ALA A 76 -2.87 15.99 1.23
CA ALA A 76 -1.50 15.52 1.09
C ALA A 76 -1.42 14.03 0.68
N ILE A 77 -2.52 13.29 0.71
CA ILE A 77 -2.54 11.86 0.38
C ILE A 77 -3.34 11.59 -0.90
N PHE A 78 -2.65 11.02 -1.87
CA PHE A 78 -3.23 10.47 -3.09
C PHE A 78 -3.08 8.95 -3.09
N SER A 79 -4.14 8.21 -3.40
CA SER A 79 -4.10 6.74 -3.46
C SER A 79 -4.88 6.27 -4.67
N MET A 80 -4.22 5.56 -5.58
CA MET A 80 -4.80 5.04 -6.82
C MET A 80 -3.96 3.87 -7.34
N ASN A 81 -4.60 2.84 -7.90
CA ASN A 81 -3.94 1.70 -8.55
C ASN A 81 -2.84 1.06 -7.69
N ARG A 82 -3.08 0.81 -6.40
CA ARG A 82 -2.10 0.23 -5.45
C ARG A 82 -0.84 1.07 -5.25
N VAL A 83 -0.93 2.37 -5.53
CA VAL A 83 0.11 3.35 -5.23
C VAL A 83 -0.46 4.38 -4.27
N VAL A 84 0.25 4.61 -3.17
CA VAL A 84 -0.02 5.71 -2.26
C VAL A 84 1.08 6.75 -2.40
N LYS A 85 0.69 8.01 -2.58
CA LYS A 85 1.60 9.16 -2.55
C LYS A 85 1.26 10.02 -1.34
N VAL A 86 2.27 10.36 -0.54
CA VAL A 86 2.18 11.27 0.60
C VAL A 86 3.06 12.48 0.34
N TYR A 87 2.45 13.60 -0.02
CA TYR A 87 3.16 14.84 -0.34
C TYR A 87 3.69 15.50 0.93
N TYR A 88 4.98 15.82 0.92
CA TYR A 88 5.65 16.62 1.95
C TYR A 88 6.05 18.01 1.44
N SER A 89 6.07 18.19 0.11
CA SER A 89 6.31 19.47 -0.56
C SER A 89 5.35 19.59 -1.73
N THR A 90 4.58 20.69 -1.77
CA THR A 90 3.67 21.01 -2.88
C THR A 90 4.09 22.34 -3.50
N SER A 91 4.21 22.36 -4.83
CA SER A 91 4.56 23.56 -5.60
C SER A 91 3.70 23.63 -6.86
N PHE A 92 3.48 24.84 -7.38
CA PHE A 92 2.88 25.02 -8.72
C PHE A 92 3.78 24.45 -9.82
N ASP A 93 5.08 24.43 -9.57
CA ASP A 93 6.07 23.80 -10.41
C ASP A 93 6.21 22.33 -9.98
N GLU A 94 5.74 21.40 -10.82
CA GLU A 94 5.84 19.97 -10.56
C GLU A 94 7.30 19.52 -10.33
N SER A 95 8.28 20.25 -10.87
CA SER A 95 9.72 20.00 -10.65
C SER A 95 10.19 20.24 -9.21
N LYS A 96 9.39 20.91 -8.38
CA LYS A 96 9.72 21.23 -6.98
C LYS A 96 8.84 20.50 -5.97
N SER A 97 7.86 19.74 -6.44
CA SER A 97 7.00 18.94 -5.58
C SER A 97 7.74 17.71 -5.08
N GLY A 98 7.43 17.27 -3.86
CA GLY A 98 8.08 16.14 -3.21
C GLY A 98 7.07 15.27 -2.49
N TYR A 99 7.14 13.96 -2.76
CA TYR A 99 6.26 12.99 -2.12
C TYR A 99 6.98 11.68 -1.79
N LEU A 100 6.46 10.99 -0.79
CA LEU A 100 6.75 9.59 -0.57
C LEU A 100 5.83 8.75 -1.45
N ARG A 101 6.38 7.77 -2.15
CA ARG A 101 5.66 6.79 -2.96
C ARG A 101 5.72 5.44 -2.27
N ILE A 102 4.55 4.86 -2.00
CA ILE A 102 4.40 3.52 -1.43
C ILE A 102 3.69 2.64 -2.46
N LEU A 103 4.29 1.51 -2.83
CA LEU A 103 3.75 0.59 -3.83
C LEU A 103 4.22 -0.86 -3.57
N PRO A 104 3.47 -1.87 -4.03
CA PRO A 104 3.95 -3.24 -4.07
C PRO A 104 5.01 -3.41 -5.17
N ASP A 105 6.09 -4.11 -4.85
CA ASP A 105 7.10 -4.60 -5.79
C ASP A 105 6.89 -6.10 -6.04
N SER A 106 6.37 -6.42 -7.22
CA SER A 106 6.11 -7.79 -7.62
C SER A 106 7.38 -8.60 -7.86
N ALA A 107 8.50 -7.96 -8.22
CA ALA A 107 9.75 -8.65 -8.51
C ALA A 107 10.42 -9.14 -7.23
N GLN A 108 10.44 -8.29 -6.20
CA GLN A 108 11.04 -8.63 -4.90
C GLN A 108 10.03 -9.19 -3.90
N GLN A 109 8.73 -9.22 -4.24
CA GLN A 109 7.65 -9.59 -3.31
C GLN A 109 7.75 -8.79 -2.00
N THR A 110 7.93 -7.47 -2.12
CA THR A 110 7.97 -6.54 -0.98
C THR A 110 7.12 -5.32 -1.27
N ILE A 111 6.86 -4.51 -0.26
CA ILE A 111 6.28 -3.18 -0.42
C ILE A 111 7.44 -2.19 -0.29
N LEU A 112 7.55 -1.30 -1.27
CA LEU A 112 8.57 -0.27 -1.34
C LEU A 112 8.03 1.06 -0.82
N VAL A 113 8.91 1.78 -0.13
CA VAL A 113 8.74 3.21 0.19
C VAL A 113 9.91 3.97 -0.42
N GLU A 114 9.59 4.90 -1.30
CA GLU A 114 10.56 5.70 -2.03
C GLU A 114 10.25 7.17 -1.85
N ARG A 115 11.27 8.03 -1.92
CA ARG A 115 11.11 9.47 -2.04
C ARG A 115 11.23 9.84 -3.51
N VAL A 116 10.32 10.67 -3.99
CA VAL A 116 10.39 11.25 -5.34
C VAL A 116 10.34 12.76 -5.22
N HIS A 117 11.28 13.44 -5.86
CA HIS A 117 11.32 14.89 -5.92
C HIS A 117 11.36 15.38 -7.36
N GLY A 118 10.45 16.27 -7.70
CA GLY A 118 10.33 16.87 -9.01
C GLY A 118 9.62 16.03 -10.07
N TYR A 119 9.54 16.61 -11.26
CA TYR A 119 8.85 16.06 -12.42
C TYR A 119 9.72 14.97 -13.02
N ARG A 120 9.25 13.73 -12.95
CA ARG A 120 10.04 12.52 -13.31
C ARG A 120 11.34 12.39 -12.50
N GLY A 121 11.33 12.82 -11.24
CA GLY A 121 12.45 12.62 -10.34
C GLY A 121 12.84 11.15 -10.21
N GLU A 122 14.13 10.89 -10.09
CA GLU A 122 14.62 9.55 -9.79
C GLU A 122 14.14 9.14 -8.38
N PRO A 123 13.49 7.97 -8.24
CA PRO A 123 13.07 7.49 -6.93
C PRO A 123 14.28 7.16 -6.06
N GLU A 124 14.34 7.78 -4.88
CA GLU A 124 15.29 7.45 -3.83
C GLU A 124 14.67 6.40 -2.91
N PHE A 125 15.30 5.23 -2.80
CA PHE A 125 14.86 4.18 -1.89
C PHE A 125 14.97 4.62 -0.43
N LEU A 126 13.90 4.44 0.35
CA LEU A 126 13.91 4.73 1.79
C LEU A 126 13.73 3.48 2.65
N TYR A 127 12.79 2.61 2.29
CA TYR A 127 12.42 1.45 3.11
C TYR A 127 11.72 0.37 2.30
N ARG A 128 11.84 -0.89 2.72
CA ARG A 128 11.05 -2.01 2.20
C ARG A 128 10.70 -3.02 3.27
N SER A 129 9.59 -3.70 3.09
CA SER A 129 9.22 -4.85 3.91
C SER A 129 8.26 -5.77 3.18
N THR A 130 8.29 -7.06 3.51
CA THR A 130 7.25 -8.02 3.12
C THR A 130 5.97 -7.86 3.97
N ASP A 131 6.06 -7.23 5.14
CA ASP A 131 4.96 -7.06 6.08
C ASP A 131 4.34 -5.65 5.99
N GLU A 132 3.04 -5.59 5.70
CA GLU A 132 2.25 -4.36 5.67
C GLU A 132 2.30 -3.59 6.99
N CYS A 133 2.33 -4.28 8.13
CA CYS A 133 2.41 -3.64 9.45
C CYS A 133 3.75 -2.91 9.64
N HIS A 134 4.83 -3.41 9.05
CA HIS A 134 6.15 -2.76 9.10
C HIS A 134 6.14 -1.48 8.26
N ILE A 135 5.50 -1.49 7.10
CA ILE A 135 5.30 -0.31 6.26
C ILE A 135 4.48 0.74 7.00
N ILE A 136 3.35 0.35 7.59
CA ILE A 136 2.47 1.26 8.34
C ILE A 136 3.24 1.88 9.52
N ARG A 137 3.97 1.08 10.30
CA ARG A 137 4.80 1.58 11.42
C ARG A 137 5.85 2.58 10.96
N TRP A 138 6.52 2.31 9.85
CA TRP A 138 7.50 3.23 9.27
C TRP A 138 6.81 4.55 8.86
N MET A 139 5.67 4.47 8.18
CA MET A 139 4.90 5.64 7.76
C MET A 139 4.41 6.49 8.94
N ILE A 140 3.95 5.85 10.02
CA ILE A 140 3.55 6.55 11.26
C ILE A 140 4.75 7.30 11.84
N LYS A 141 5.92 6.65 11.97
CA LYS A 141 7.14 7.29 12.47
C LYS A 141 7.54 8.50 11.62
N TRP A 142 7.35 8.42 10.31
CA TRP A 142 7.63 9.53 9.41
C TRP A 142 6.61 10.68 9.55
N MET A 143 5.32 10.37 9.69
CA MET A 143 4.24 11.35 9.78
C MET A 143 4.17 12.06 11.13
N LEU A 144 4.39 11.34 12.24
CA LEU A 144 4.21 11.85 13.60
C LEU A 144 4.93 13.17 13.90
N PRO A 145 6.23 13.36 13.57
CA PRO A 145 6.91 14.64 13.80
C PRO A 145 6.41 15.78 12.91
N ARG A 146 5.60 15.49 11.89
CA ARG A 146 5.02 16.48 10.98
C ARG A 146 3.61 16.88 11.38
N PHE A 147 3.01 16.26 12.38
CA PHE A 147 1.66 16.63 12.79
C PHE A 147 1.63 18.04 13.36
N ASP A 148 0.69 18.83 12.85
CA ASP A 148 0.37 20.12 13.45
C ASP A 148 -0.62 19.88 14.60
N TRP A 149 -0.06 19.68 15.80
CA TRP A 149 -0.81 19.46 17.04
C TRP A 149 -1.59 20.70 17.51
N SER A 150 -1.29 21.88 16.97
CA SER A 150 -2.07 23.08 17.26
C SER A 150 -3.47 22.96 16.67
N LYS A 151 -3.59 22.39 15.46
CA LYS A 151 -4.86 22.17 14.73
C LYS A 151 -5.43 20.77 14.90
N THR A 152 -4.58 19.74 15.00
CA THR A 152 -5.01 18.36 15.18
C THR A 152 -5.37 18.11 16.64
N LYS A 153 -6.66 17.91 16.93
CA LYS A 153 -7.14 17.59 18.28
C LYS A 153 -7.58 16.13 18.34
N LEU A 154 -6.93 15.32 19.17
CA LEU A 154 -7.21 13.88 19.32
C LEU A 154 -8.69 13.61 19.66
N VAL A 155 -9.27 14.43 20.53
CA VAL A 155 -10.69 14.32 20.94
C VAL A 155 -11.68 14.50 19.79
N ASN A 156 -11.24 15.08 18.67
CA ASN A 156 -12.05 15.30 17.47
C ASN A 156 -11.78 14.24 16.39
N LEU A 157 -10.89 13.28 16.64
CA LEU A 157 -10.63 12.18 15.71
C LEU A 157 -11.60 11.04 16.02
N ASP A 158 -12.45 10.70 15.06
CA ASP A 158 -13.42 9.61 15.21
C ASP A 158 -12.73 8.28 15.48
N LEU A 159 -11.59 8.02 14.80
CA LEU A 159 -10.79 6.81 15.05
C LEU A 159 -10.31 6.73 16.50
N TYR A 160 -9.98 7.86 17.12
CA TYR A 160 -9.53 7.87 18.51
C TYR A 160 -10.70 7.60 19.47
N ARG A 161 -11.88 8.20 19.21
CA ARG A 161 -13.09 7.92 19.99
C ARG A 161 -13.45 6.44 19.95
N MET A 162 -13.50 5.86 18.74
CA MET A 162 -13.76 4.43 18.54
C MET A 162 -12.77 3.55 19.32
N PHE A 163 -11.49 3.95 19.36
CA PHE A 163 -10.47 3.23 20.11
C PHE A 163 -10.72 3.28 21.62
N ILE A 164 -11.09 4.44 22.17
CA ILE A 164 -11.40 4.58 23.60
C ILE A 164 -12.62 3.73 23.97
N ASP A 165 -13.71 3.81 23.20
CA ASP A 165 -14.92 3.01 23.42
C ASP A 165 -14.64 1.51 23.41
N GLN A 166 -13.82 1.05 22.45
CA GLN A 166 -13.44 -0.35 22.36
C GLN A 166 -12.63 -0.79 23.59
N ARG A 167 -11.71 0.06 24.07
CA ARG A 167 -10.89 -0.22 25.25
C ARG A 167 -11.75 -0.30 26.51
N GLU A 168 -12.72 0.58 26.67
CA GLU A 168 -13.66 0.58 27.80
C GLU A 168 -14.51 -0.69 27.83
N ARG A 169 -15.05 -1.12 26.68
CA ARG A 169 -15.80 -2.39 26.58
C ARG A 169 -14.95 -3.60 26.96
N VAL A 170 -13.69 -3.66 26.53
CA VAL A 170 -12.78 -4.75 26.88
C VAL A 170 -12.49 -4.76 28.38
N LEU A 171 -12.32 -3.59 29.01
CA LEU A 171 -12.12 -3.48 30.45
C LEU A 171 -13.36 -3.92 31.23
N GLN A 172 -14.54 -3.47 30.80
CA GLN A 172 -15.81 -3.85 31.44
C GLN A 172 -16.04 -5.36 31.38
N LYS A 173 -15.82 -5.98 30.23
CA LYS A 173 -15.95 -7.43 30.07
C LYS A 173 -15.02 -8.21 31.00
N LYS A 174 -13.76 -7.78 31.14
CA LYS A 174 -12.81 -8.40 32.08
C LYS A 174 -13.25 -8.25 33.54
N LEU A 175 -13.88 -7.12 33.88
CA LEU A 175 -14.40 -6.88 35.22
C LEU A 175 -15.57 -7.83 35.51
N GLU A 176 -16.53 -7.96 34.58
CA GLU A 176 -17.66 -8.89 34.66
C GLU A 176 -17.18 -10.34 34.81
N GLU A 177 -16.26 -10.79 33.96
CA GLU A 177 -15.63 -12.13 34.05
C GLU A 177 -14.93 -12.34 35.40
N SER A 178 -14.32 -11.30 35.98
CA SER A 178 -13.67 -11.41 37.30
C SER A 178 -14.68 -11.53 38.45
N PHE A 179 -15.82 -10.85 38.37
CA PHE A 179 -16.90 -10.98 39.35
C PHE A 179 -17.58 -12.34 39.27
N GLU A 180 -17.86 -12.84 38.07
CA GLU A 180 -18.44 -14.18 37.87
C GLU A 180 -17.51 -15.28 38.41
N ASN A 181 -16.20 -15.15 38.19
CA ASN A 181 -15.22 -16.08 38.76
C ASN A 181 -15.12 -15.99 40.30
N ALA A 182 -15.24 -14.79 40.86
CA ALA A 182 -15.23 -14.59 42.32
C ALA A 182 -16.50 -15.16 42.98
N GLU A 183 -17.67 -15.01 42.36
CA GLU A 183 -18.93 -15.59 42.83
C GLU A 183 -18.96 -17.12 42.69
N ALA A 184 -18.35 -17.67 41.63
CA ALA A 184 -18.21 -19.11 41.43
C ALA A 184 -17.28 -19.78 42.46
N HIS A 185 -16.29 -19.05 42.99
CA HIS A 185 -15.40 -19.54 44.06
C HIS A 185 -15.99 -19.39 45.48
N HIS A 186 -17.08 -18.63 45.64
CA HIS A 186 -17.75 -18.39 46.92
C HIS A 186 -19.01 -19.25 47.14
N LYS A 187 -19.40 -20.06 46.16
CA LYS A 187 -20.41 -21.13 46.25
C LYS A 187 -19.75 -22.48 46.46
#